data_AF-A0A091PYG1-F1
#
_entry.id   AF-A0A091PYG1-F1
#
_cell.length_a   1.000
_cell.length_b   1.000
_cell.length_c   1.000
_cell.angle_alpha   90.00
_cell.angle_beta   90.00
_cell.angle_gamma   90.00
#
_symmetry.space_group_name_H-M   'P 1'
#
loop_
_entity.id
_entity.type
_entity.pdbx_description
1 polymer ?
#
loop_
_entity_poly.entity_id
_entity_poly.type
_entity_poly.pdbx_seq_one_letter_code
_entity_poly.pdbx_strand_id
1 'polypeptide(L)'
;VHQSKLDFFCKLGYGKQDICKVLENLGQEALEDDVLKELIRMGSKPQALESQTQPPPLKLVARGSCSTTPGLKWLGDESDSSDCLRPIVIDGSNVAMSHGNKEVFSCWGIQLAVDWFRERGHRYIKVFVPLWRKEPPRQDSPIEDQHILEELENQSILVYTPSRKVKGKRVVCYDDRYIVKVAYEKDGVIVSNDHYRDLQNENPEWKWFIEQRLLMYSFVSNRFMPPDDPLGRYGPTLNNFLSKKPVPPEPKWQPCPYGRKCTYGNKCKFYHPERPHQAQLSVADELRAKIKVP
;
A
#
# COMPACT_ATOMS: atom_id res chain seq x y z
N VAL A 1 -28.52 19.03 32.95
CA VAL A 1 -27.92 17.67 32.83
C VAL A 1 -28.80 16.74 32.00
N HIS A 2 -30.12 16.65 32.27
CA HIS A 2 -31.06 15.79 31.54
C HIS A 2 -31.01 15.92 30.01
N GLN A 3 -31.04 17.16 29.51
CA GLN A 3 -31.01 17.44 28.08
C GLN A 3 -29.69 17.02 27.40
N SER A 4 -28.57 17.15 28.12
CA SER A 4 -27.25 16.77 27.60
C SER A 4 -27.10 15.25 27.46
N LYS A 5 -27.68 14.47 28.38
CA LYS A 5 -27.66 13.00 28.33
C LYS A 5 -28.59 12.49 27.22
N LEU A 6 -29.77 13.11 27.05
CA LEU A 6 -30.67 12.80 25.94
C LEU A 6 -30.01 12.98 24.58
N ASP A 7 -29.32 14.11 24.37
CA ASP A 7 -28.65 14.39 23.10
C ASP A 7 -27.46 13.44 22.86
N PHE A 8 -26.74 13.05 23.92
CA PHE A 8 -25.65 12.10 23.83
C PHE A 8 -26.11 10.72 23.33
N PHE A 9 -27.14 10.13 23.95
CA PHE A 9 -27.63 8.81 23.54
C PHE A 9 -28.41 8.84 22.21
N CYS A 10 -29.06 9.97 21.86
CA CYS A 10 -29.62 10.15 20.52
C CYS A 10 -28.53 10.13 19.44
N LYS A 11 -27.36 10.75 19.69
CA LYS A 11 -26.20 10.70 18.77
C LYS A 11 -25.63 9.29 18.62
N LEU A 12 -25.77 8.45 19.64
CA LEU A 12 -25.38 7.04 19.61
C LEU A 12 -26.42 6.16 18.88
N GLY A 13 -27.53 6.72 18.39
CA GLY A 13 -28.54 6.04 17.60
C GLY A 13 -29.70 5.47 18.42
N TYR A 14 -29.76 5.69 19.73
CA TYR A 14 -30.87 5.21 20.56
C TYR A 14 -32.12 6.09 20.38
N GLY A 15 -33.29 5.45 20.42
CA GLY A 15 -34.57 6.14 20.28
C GLY A 15 -34.85 7.07 21.45
N LYS A 16 -35.27 8.32 21.15
CA LYS A 16 -35.56 9.34 22.17
C LYS A 16 -36.56 8.88 23.24
N GLN A 17 -37.55 8.06 22.86
CA GLN A 17 -38.56 7.53 23.79
C GLN A 17 -37.97 6.52 24.79
N ASP A 18 -37.04 5.69 24.36
CA ASP A 18 -36.40 4.69 25.22
C ASP A 18 -35.44 5.38 26.20
N ILE A 19 -34.69 6.38 25.72
CA ILE A 19 -33.78 7.16 26.58
C ILE A 19 -34.57 7.93 27.66
N CYS A 20 -35.71 8.56 27.32
CA CYS A 20 -36.55 9.23 28.31
C CYS A 20 -37.06 8.26 29.39
N LYS A 21 -37.56 7.08 28.99
CA LYS A 21 -38.04 6.07 29.95
C LYS A 21 -36.94 5.60 30.90
N VAL A 22 -35.73 5.40 30.39
CA VAL A 22 -34.58 4.97 31.21
C VAL A 22 -34.15 6.08 32.18
N LEU A 23 -34.15 7.34 31.74
CA LEU A 23 -33.80 8.47 32.61
C LEU A 23 -34.86 8.75 33.68
N GLU A 24 -36.15 8.54 33.37
CA GLU A 24 -37.25 8.61 34.35
C GLU A 24 -37.13 7.51 35.41
N ASN A 25 -36.67 6.32 35.03
CA ASN A 25 -36.52 5.18 35.95
C ASN A 25 -35.27 5.25 36.82
N LEU A 26 -34.14 5.74 36.30
CA LEU A 26 -32.86 5.80 37.01
C LEU A 26 -32.64 7.12 37.77
N GLY A 27 -33.42 8.16 37.46
CA GLY A 27 -33.32 9.47 38.09
C GLY A 27 -32.20 10.36 37.53
N GLN A 28 -32.24 11.64 37.89
CA GLN A 28 -31.43 12.71 37.28
C GLN A 28 -29.90 12.56 37.49
N GLU A 29 -29.51 11.81 38.52
CA GLU A 29 -28.13 11.55 38.98
C GLU A 29 -27.48 10.31 38.32
N ALA A 30 -28.22 9.53 37.52
CA ALA A 30 -27.71 8.28 36.94
C ALA A 30 -26.50 8.48 36.02
N LEU A 31 -25.44 7.68 36.17
CA LEU A 31 -24.26 7.75 35.32
C LEU A 31 -24.57 7.26 33.89
N GLU A 32 -23.78 7.72 32.91
CA GLU A 32 -23.96 7.34 31.50
C GLU A 32 -23.85 5.83 31.28
N ASP A 33 -22.95 5.16 32.01
CA ASP A 33 -22.78 3.71 31.97
C ASP A 33 -24.02 2.95 32.47
N ASP A 34 -24.73 3.50 33.46
CA ASP A 34 -25.92 2.86 34.01
C ASP A 34 -27.13 3.04 33.08
N VAL A 35 -27.23 4.20 32.43
CA VAL A 35 -28.22 4.45 31.36
C VAL A 35 -27.97 3.52 30.17
N LEU A 36 -26.71 3.35 29.76
CA LEU A 36 -26.36 2.46 28.64
C LEU A 36 -26.66 0.98 28.96
N LYS A 37 -26.31 0.51 30.16
CA LYS A 37 -26.64 -0.85 30.62
C LYS A 37 -28.14 -1.11 30.60
N GLU A 38 -28.93 -0.13 31.02
CA GLU A 38 -30.38 -0.24 31.04
C GLU A 38 -31.00 -0.27 29.64
N LEU A 39 -30.50 0.57 28.73
CA LEU A 39 -30.92 0.55 27.31
C LEU A 39 -30.63 -0.79 26.65
N ILE A 40 -29.47 -1.40 26.94
CA ILE A 40 -29.11 -2.74 26.46
C ILE A 40 -30.01 -3.80 27.09
N ARG A 41 -30.32 -3.69 28.40
CA ARG A 41 -31.22 -4.62 29.11
C ARG A 41 -32.64 -4.58 28.56
N MET A 42 -33.13 -3.40 28.17
CA MET A 42 -34.43 -3.22 27.53
C MET A 42 -34.47 -3.68 26.07
N GLY A 43 -33.33 -4.08 25.49
CA GLY A 43 -33.23 -4.57 24.11
C GLY A 43 -33.30 -3.46 23.07
N SER A 44 -33.17 -2.19 23.47
CA SER A 44 -33.11 -1.06 22.54
C SER A 44 -31.82 -1.14 21.74
N LYS A 45 -31.93 -1.24 20.41
CA LYS A 45 -30.77 -1.22 19.51
C LYS A 45 -30.62 0.17 18.91
N PRO A 46 -29.38 0.70 18.80
CA PRO A 46 -29.16 1.93 18.09
C PRO A 46 -29.53 1.74 16.61
N GLN A 47 -30.49 2.52 16.11
CA GLN A 47 -30.84 2.53 14.70
C GLN A 47 -29.82 3.38 13.96
N ALA A 48 -29.12 2.78 12.99
CA ALA A 48 -28.33 3.52 12.03
C ALA A 48 -29.28 4.40 11.19
N LEU A 49 -28.94 5.67 11.03
CA LEU A 49 -29.69 6.63 10.22
C LEU A 49 -29.60 6.24 8.74
N GLU A 50 -30.47 5.34 8.28
CA GLU A 50 -30.62 5.03 6.86
C GLU A 50 -31.37 6.17 6.16
N SER A 51 -30.62 7.02 5.44
CA SER A 51 -31.19 7.93 4.46
C SER A 51 -31.48 7.15 3.18
N GLN A 52 -32.74 7.20 2.77
CA GLN A 52 -33.35 6.42 1.70
C GLN A 52 -32.65 6.59 0.34
N THR A 53 -32.23 5.48 -0.30
CA THR A 53 -32.44 5.15 -1.73
C THR A 53 -32.11 3.67 -1.92
N GLN A 54 -33.08 2.85 -2.35
CA GLN A 54 -32.91 1.40 -2.55
C GLN A 54 -32.17 1.04 -3.85
N PRO A 55 -31.41 -0.07 -3.84
CA PRO A 55 -31.35 -1.03 -4.97
C PRO A 55 -31.75 -2.48 -4.51
N PRO A 56 -31.98 -3.43 -5.45
CA PRO A 56 -32.89 -4.59 -5.27
C PRO A 56 -32.31 -5.72 -4.37
N PRO A 57 -33.11 -6.73 -3.95
CA PRO A 57 -32.77 -7.55 -2.80
C PRO A 57 -31.66 -8.54 -3.13
N LEU A 58 -30.50 -8.38 -2.51
CA LEU A 58 -29.43 -9.37 -2.54
C LEU A 58 -29.80 -10.52 -1.60
N LYS A 59 -30.16 -11.68 -2.18
CA LYS A 59 -30.24 -12.95 -1.46
C LYS A 59 -28.85 -13.30 -0.90
N LEU A 60 -28.68 -13.18 0.41
CA LEU A 60 -27.55 -13.74 1.13
C LEU A 60 -27.74 -15.27 1.23
N VAL A 61 -26.93 -16.01 0.47
CA VAL A 61 -26.82 -17.46 0.60
C VAL A 61 -25.61 -17.77 1.48
N ALA A 62 -25.84 -18.47 2.59
CA ALA A 62 -24.77 -19.07 3.37
C ALA A 62 -24.12 -20.20 2.54
N ARG A 63 -22.81 -20.13 2.30
CA ARG A 63 -22.07 -21.23 1.67
C ARG A 63 -20.85 -21.61 2.49
N GLY A 64 -21.09 -22.52 3.43
CA GLY A 64 -20.08 -23.32 4.09
C GLY A 64 -20.65 -24.71 4.36
N SER A 65 -20.54 -25.62 3.38
CA SER A 65 -20.49 -27.06 3.64
C SER A 65 -19.83 -27.75 2.46
N CYS A 66 -18.62 -28.22 2.72
CA CYS A 66 -17.81 -29.07 1.89
C CYS A 66 -18.29 -30.52 2.02
N SER A 67 -18.79 -31.09 0.92
CA SER A 67 -18.88 -32.54 0.74
C SER A 67 -17.55 -33.02 0.18
N THR A 68 -16.94 -33.95 0.88
CA THR A 68 -15.70 -34.67 0.54
C THR A 68 -15.80 -35.43 -0.78
N THR A 69 -14.82 -35.27 -1.68
CA THR A 69 -13.99 -36.36 -2.28
C THR A 69 -12.92 -35.80 -3.23
N PRO A 70 -11.79 -36.52 -3.43
CA PRO A 70 -10.51 -35.93 -3.83
C PRO A 70 -10.30 -35.95 -5.35
N GLY A 71 -9.82 -34.84 -5.89
CA GLY A 71 -9.37 -34.75 -7.29
C GLY A 71 -8.26 -33.73 -7.42
N LEU A 72 -7.01 -34.20 -7.37
CA LEU A 72 -5.83 -33.45 -7.80
C LEU A 72 -6.08 -32.90 -9.21
N LYS A 73 -6.21 -31.57 -9.35
CA LYS A 73 -5.72 -30.80 -10.50
C LYS A 73 -5.36 -29.40 -10.01
N TRP A 74 -4.10 -29.22 -9.64
CA TRP A 74 -3.48 -27.90 -9.62
C TRP A 74 -3.35 -27.44 -11.08
N LEU A 75 -4.43 -26.91 -11.64
CA LEU A 75 -4.35 -26.10 -12.85
C LEU A 75 -4.00 -24.69 -12.37
N GLY A 76 -2.88 -24.17 -12.88
CA GLY A 76 -2.32 -22.88 -12.52
C GLY A 76 -3.34 -21.76 -12.66
N ASP A 77 -3.41 -20.94 -11.62
CA ASP A 77 -3.98 -19.60 -11.68
C ASP A 77 -2.83 -18.65 -12.07
N GLU A 78 -2.40 -18.73 -13.33
CA GLU A 78 -1.62 -17.66 -13.99
C GLU A 78 -2.58 -16.51 -14.34
N SER A 79 -3.35 -16.02 -13.36
CA SER A 79 -4.24 -14.87 -13.54
C SER A 79 -3.53 -13.60 -13.08
N ASP A 80 -2.92 -12.94 -14.07
CA ASP A 80 -2.51 -11.53 -14.13
C ASP A 80 -1.80 -10.94 -12.89
N SER A 81 -0.61 -11.46 -12.58
CA SER A 81 0.32 -10.85 -11.61
C SER A 81 0.71 -9.41 -11.97
N SER A 82 0.53 -8.98 -13.22
CA SER A 82 0.88 -7.63 -13.68
C SER A 82 -0.15 -6.55 -13.35
N ASP A 83 -1.43 -6.92 -13.18
CA ASP A 83 -2.50 -5.99 -12.78
C ASP A 83 -2.38 -5.56 -11.30
N CYS A 84 -1.59 -6.30 -10.53
CA CYS A 84 -1.32 -6.00 -9.13
C CYS A 84 -0.09 -5.10 -8.93
N LEU A 85 0.69 -4.78 -9.96
CA LEU A 85 1.89 -3.95 -9.82
C LEU A 85 1.57 -2.45 -9.79
N ARG A 86 2.36 -1.70 -9.02
CA ARG A 86 2.28 -0.24 -8.96
C ARG A 86 2.87 0.39 -10.23
N PRO A 87 2.26 1.50 -10.70
CA PRO A 87 2.87 2.38 -11.69
C PRO A 87 4.26 2.86 -11.24
N ILE A 88 5.23 2.89 -12.15
CA ILE A 88 6.58 3.36 -11.87
C ILE A 88 6.80 4.71 -12.54
N VAL A 89 7.22 5.70 -11.77
CA VAL A 89 7.61 7.01 -12.25
C VAL A 89 9.07 7.26 -11.91
N ILE A 90 9.91 7.45 -12.92
CA ILE A 90 11.35 7.54 -12.81
C ILE A 90 11.78 8.98 -13.03
N ASP A 91 12.61 9.49 -12.13
CA ASP A 91 13.36 10.72 -12.30
C ASP A 91 14.56 10.45 -13.23
N GLY A 92 14.36 10.69 -14.53
CA GLY A 92 15.36 10.39 -15.54
C GLY A 92 16.65 11.20 -15.36
N SER A 93 16.55 12.44 -14.86
CA SER A 93 17.71 13.27 -14.59
C SER A 93 18.54 12.72 -13.42
N ASN A 94 17.88 12.33 -12.33
CA ASN A 94 18.57 11.72 -11.19
C ASN A 94 19.25 10.41 -11.57
N VAL A 95 18.57 9.56 -12.34
CA VAL A 95 19.11 8.26 -12.81
C VAL A 95 20.30 8.45 -13.73
N ALA A 96 20.17 9.28 -14.77
CA ALA A 96 21.24 9.51 -15.74
C ALA A 96 22.49 10.13 -15.09
N MET A 97 22.30 11.12 -14.22
CA MET A 97 23.43 11.75 -13.50
C MET A 97 24.06 10.80 -12.48
N SER A 98 23.27 9.94 -11.82
CA SER A 98 23.84 8.96 -10.89
C SER A 98 24.67 7.90 -11.60
N HIS A 99 24.25 7.44 -12.79
CA HIS A 99 24.99 6.46 -13.58
C HIS A 99 26.29 7.07 -14.16
N GLY A 100 26.22 8.29 -14.68
CA GLY A 100 27.39 9.02 -15.21
C GLY A 100 28.26 9.69 -14.13
N ASN A 101 28.29 9.14 -12.91
CA ASN A 101 29.11 9.59 -11.78
C ASN A 101 29.01 11.10 -11.46
N LYS A 102 27.84 11.70 -11.68
CA LYS A 102 27.54 13.13 -11.52
C LYS A 102 28.31 14.07 -12.46
N GLU A 103 29.04 13.53 -13.43
CA GLU A 103 29.83 14.30 -14.40
C GLU A 103 29.15 14.35 -15.77
N VAL A 104 28.55 13.23 -16.20
CA VAL A 104 27.91 13.08 -17.50
C VAL A 104 26.46 12.67 -17.32
N PHE A 105 25.58 13.18 -18.19
CA PHE A 105 24.22 12.66 -18.28
C PHE A 105 24.23 11.38 -19.12
N SER A 106 24.22 10.22 -18.47
CA SER A 106 24.28 8.94 -19.16
C SER A 106 22.87 8.39 -19.43
N CYS A 107 22.43 8.43 -20.69
CA CYS A 107 21.10 7.92 -21.06
C CYS A 107 21.00 6.39 -20.92
N TRP A 108 22.13 5.68 -21.02
CA TRP A 108 22.20 4.25 -20.77
C TRP A 108 21.71 3.88 -19.36
N GLY A 109 22.01 4.72 -18.35
CA GLY A 109 21.51 4.53 -16.99
C GLY A 109 19.98 4.51 -16.90
N ILE A 110 19.30 5.33 -17.72
CA ILE A 110 17.83 5.35 -17.80
C ILE A 110 17.32 4.05 -18.40
N GLN A 111 17.92 3.59 -19.50
CA GLN A 111 17.56 2.33 -20.16
C GLN A 111 17.67 1.15 -19.18
N LEU A 112 18.79 1.05 -18.44
CA LEU A 112 19.01 0.02 -17.43
C LEU A 112 17.94 0.01 -16.34
N ALA A 113 17.55 1.19 -15.84
CA ALA A 113 16.49 1.28 -14.85
C ALA A 113 15.14 0.86 -15.43
N VAL A 114 14.80 1.30 -16.64
CA VAL A 114 13.55 0.91 -17.33
C VAL A 114 13.50 -0.61 -17.54
N ASP A 115 14.57 -1.20 -18.04
CA ASP A 115 14.64 -2.63 -18.32
C ASP A 115 14.49 -3.45 -17.04
N TRP A 116 15.09 -3.01 -15.92
CA TRP A 116 14.95 -3.68 -14.63
C TRP A 116 13.48 -3.80 -14.19
N PHE A 117 12.66 -2.76 -14.36
CA PHE A 117 11.23 -2.83 -14.05
C PHE A 117 10.45 -3.63 -15.10
N ARG A 118 10.82 -3.53 -16.37
CA ARG A 118 10.17 -4.24 -17.47
C ARG A 118 10.34 -5.75 -17.34
N GLU A 119 11.54 -6.22 -17.01
CA GLU A 119 11.87 -7.63 -16.75
C GLU A 119 11.05 -8.22 -15.59
N ARG A 120 10.59 -7.36 -14.66
CA ARG A 120 9.73 -7.74 -13.54
C ARG A 120 8.24 -7.66 -13.85
N GLY A 121 7.87 -7.37 -15.10
CA GLY A 121 6.49 -7.34 -15.57
C GLY A 121 5.76 -6.01 -15.38
N HIS A 122 6.44 -4.91 -15.01
CA HIS A 122 5.79 -3.61 -14.91
C HIS A 122 5.38 -3.11 -16.31
N ARG A 123 4.07 -2.87 -16.49
CA ARG A 123 3.50 -2.36 -17.75
C ARG A 123 3.47 -0.83 -17.84
N TYR A 124 3.26 -0.15 -16.70
CA TYR A 124 3.23 1.31 -16.64
C TYR A 124 4.53 1.83 -16.06
N ILE A 125 5.41 2.31 -16.94
CA ILE A 125 6.68 2.96 -16.59
C ILE A 125 6.69 4.31 -17.30
N LYS A 126 6.94 5.38 -16.54
CA LYS A 126 7.10 6.73 -17.08
C LYS A 126 8.40 7.35 -16.60
N VAL A 127 9.22 7.84 -17.52
CA VAL A 127 10.46 8.55 -17.22
C VAL A 127 10.25 10.02 -17.56
N PHE A 128 10.57 10.92 -16.63
CA PHE A 128 10.56 12.36 -16.90
C PHE A 128 11.97 12.88 -17.13
N VAL A 129 12.16 13.63 -18.22
CA VAL A 129 13.42 14.29 -18.58
C VAL A 129 13.11 15.68 -19.13
N PRO A 130 13.90 16.72 -18.80
CA PRO A 130 13.71 18.04 -19.38
C PRO A 130 13.88 18.05 -20.91
N LEU A 131 12.96 18.71 -21.62
CA LEU A 131 12.97 18.77 -23.10
C LEU A 131 14.29 19.29 -23.67
N TRP A 132 15.00 20.18 -22.95
CA TRP A 132 16.27 20.71 -23.42
C TRP A 132 17.37 19.65 -23.53
N ARG A 133 17.22 18.47 -22.91
CA ARG A 133 18.12 17.32 -23.08
C ARG A 133 18.02 16.69 -24.48
N LYS A 134 17.02 17.06 -25.29
CA LYS A 134 16.91 16.73 -26.71
C LYS A 134 17.70 17.70 -27.61
N GLU A 135 18.10 18.87 -27.10
CA GLU A 135 18.97 19.79 -27.85
C GLU A 135 20.39 19.17 -28.01
N PRO A 136 21.17 19.59 -29.02
CA PRO A 136 22.55 19.12 -29.18
C PRO A 136 23.39 19.32 -27.91
N PRO A 137 24.28 18.36 -27.59
CA PRO A 137 25.13 18.41 -26.41
C PRO A 137 25.95 19.70 -26.37
N ARG A 138 26.10 20.25 -25.17
CA ARG A 138 26.98 21.39 -24.93
C ARG A 138 28.16 20.95 -24.09
N GLN A 139 29.29 21.65 -24.20
CA GLN A 139 30.50 21.35 -23.43
C GLN A 139 30.28 21.42 -21.91
N ASP A 140 29.41 22.31 -21.44
CA ASP A 140 29.05 22.50 -20.03
C ASP A 140 28.02 21.48 -19.50
N SER A 141 27.45 20.66 -20.39
CA SER A 141 26.45 19.65 -20.03
C SER A 141 26.59 18.44 -20.96
N PRO A 142 27.65 17.63 -20.79
CA PRO A 142 27.87 16.44 -21.59
C PRO A 142 26.72 15.44 -21.41
N ILE A 143 26.36 14.79 -22.51
CA ILE A 143 25.32 13.75 -22.57
C ILE A 143 25.82 12.63 -23.46
N GLU A 144 25.69 11.40 -22.98
CA GLU A 144 26.06 10.17 -23.70
C GLU A 144 24.80 9.39 -24.09
N ASP A 145 24.89 8.69 -25.22
CA ASP A 145 23.81 7.85 -25.75
C ASP A 145 22.46 8.55 -25.90
N GLN A 146 22.49 9.82 -26.33
CA GLN A 146 21.30 10.67 -26.43
C GLN A 146 20.14 10.05 -27.26
N HIS A 147 20.46 9.20 -28.24
CA HIS A 147 19.48 8.48 -29.07
C HIS A 147 18.49 7.64 -28.25
N ILE A 148 18.90 7.12 -27.08
CA ILE A 148 18.05 6.34 -26.18
C ILE A 148 16.83 7.15 -25.72
N LEU A 149 16.97 8.47 -25.54
CA LEU A 149 15.84 9.30 -25.12
C LEU A 149 14.74 9.34 -26.18
N GLU A 150 15.12 9.36 -27.47
CA GLU A 150 14.20 9.32 -28.59
C GLU A 150 13.55 7.93 -28.73
N GLU A 151 14.32 6.86 -28.54
CA GLU A 151 13.78 5.49 -28.53
C GLU A 151 12.76 5.28 -27.42
N LEU A 152 13.04 5.73 -26.20
CA LEU A 152 12.12 5.64 -25.06
C LEU A 152 10.89 6.55 -25.23
N GLU A 153 11.02 7.71 -25.88
CA GLU A 153 9.89 8.57 -26.25
C GLU A 153 8.98 7.86 -27.26
N ASN A 154 9.55 7.25 -28.30
CA ASN A 154 8.81 6.50 -29.32
C ASN A 154 8.06 5.29 -28.74
N GLN A 155 8.61 4.67 -27.68
CA GLN A 155 7.94 3.61 -26.92
C GLN A 155 6.88 4.14 -25.95
N SER A 156 6.65 5.46 -25.90
CA SER A 156 5.78 6.12 -24.93
C SER A 156 6.18 5.85 -23.47
N ILE A 157 7.47 5.61 -23.18
CA ILE A 157 8.00 5.43 -21.82
C ILE A 157 8.52 6.75 -21.28
N LEU A 158 9.30 7.48 -22.09
CA LEU A 158 9.84 8.79 -21.72
C LEU A 158 8.86 9.90 -22.08
N VAL A 159 8.74 10.88 -21.18
CA VAL A 159 7.96 12.10 -21.37
C VAL A 159 8.86 13.30 -21.11
N TYR A 160 8.95 14.19 -22.08
CA TYR A 160 9.69 15.43 -21.90
C TYR A 160 8.88 16.46 -21.10
N THR A 161 9.50 17.03 -20.07
CA THR A 161 8.92 18.15 -19.33
C THR A 161 9.18 19.46 -20.08
N PRO A 162 8.25 20.44 -20.01
CA PRO A 162 8.37 21.67 -20.78
C PRO A 162 9.62 22.48 -20.43
N SER A 163 10.31 22.93 -21.47
CA SER A 163 11.35 23.96 -21.37
C SER A 163 11.29 24.88 -22.58
N ARG A 164 11.63 26.16 -22.39
CA ARG A 164 11.59 27.16 -23.47
C ARG A 164 12.71 28.19 -23.35
N LYS A 165 13.00 28.89 -24.44
CA LYS A 165 13.94 30.03 -24.46
C LYS A 165 13.15 31.33 -24.47
N VAL A 166 13.38 32.20 -23.48
CA VAL A 166 12.78 33.53 -23.36
C VAL A 166 13.92 34.55 -23.34
N LYS A 167 13.97 35.45 -24.33
CA LYS A 167 15.04 36.46 -24.48
C LYS A 167 16.45 35.85 -24.43
N GLY A 168 16.65 34.71 -25.09
CA GLY A 168 17.92 33.98 -25.11
C GLY A 168 18.27 33.21 -23.83
N LYS A 169 17.51 33.39 -22.74
CA LYS A 169 17.68 32.63 -21.48
C LYS A 169 16.75 31.41 -21.46
N ARG A 170 17.27 30.27 -21.01
CA ARG A 170 16.47 29.05 -20.85
C ARG A 170 15.62 29.15 -19.59
N VAL A 171 14.33 28.85 -19.72
CA VAL A 171 13.37 28.70 -18.64
C VAL A 171 12.93 27.24 -18.64
N VAL A 172 13.21 26.53 -17.55
CA VAL A 172 12.89 25.11 -17.38
C VAL A 172 11.84 25.01 -16.29
N CYS A 173 10.78 24.25 -16.53
CA CYS A 173 9.83 23.91 -15.47
C CYS A 173 10.50 22.96 -14.46
N TYR A 174 10.06 22.97 -13.21
CA TYR A 174 10.53 21.99 -12.24
C TYR A 174 9.99 20.60 -12.57
N ASP A 175 10.88 19.70 -12.97
CA ASP A 175 10.54 18.34 -13.37
C ASP A 175 9.97 17.53 -12.21
N ASP A 176 10.50 17.76 -11.00
CA ASP A 176 10.09 17.15 -9.74
C ASP A 176 8.58 17.22 -9.50
N ARG A 177 7.95 18.35 -9.86
CA ARG A 177 6.50 18.50 -9.71
C ARG A 177 5.72 17.56 -10.63
N TYR A 178 6.18 17.33 -11.85
CA TYR A 178 5.54 16.39 -12.77
C TYR A 178 5.72 14.95 -12.26
N ILE A 179 6.92 14.62 -11.78
CA ILE A 179 7.26 13.30 -11.23
C ILE A 179 6.35 12.98 -10.04
N VAL A 180 6.35 13.84 -9.01
CA VAL A 180 5.57 13.63 -7.78
C VAL A 180 4.07 13.62 -8.09
N LYS A 181 3.58 14.56 -8.90
CA LYS A 181 2.15 14.65 -9.22
C LYS A 181 1.65 13.41 -9.95
N VAL A 182 2.35 12.95 -10.99
CA VAL A 182 1.94 11.77 -11.76
C VAL A 182 2.02 10.50 -10.93
N ALA A 183 3.06 10.36 -10.10
CA ALA A 183 3.16 9.23 -9.18
C ALA A 183 2.02 9.24 -8.16
N TYR A 184 1.71 10.40 -7.58
CA TYR A 184 0.64 10.57 -6.60
C TYR A 184 -0.74 10.26 -7.18
N GLU A 185 -1.09 10.85 -8.34
CA GLU A 185 -2.39 10.64 -9.00
C GLU A 185 -2.64 9.19 -9.42
N LYS A 186 -1.57 8.41 -9.65
CA LYS A 186 -1.64 7.00 -10.07
C LYS A 186 -1.41 6.01 -8.92
N ASP A 187 -1.21 6.49 -7.69
CA ASP A 187 -0.76 5.68 -6.54
C ASP A 187 0.45 4.79 -6.87
N GLY A 188 1.41 5.39 -7.56
CA GLY A 188 2.63 4.77 -8.04
C GLY A 188 3.81 4.86 -7.07
N VAL A 189 4.98 4.48 -7.57
CA VAL A 189 6.28 4.57 -6.90
C VAL A 189 7.15 5.57 -7.66
N ILE A 190 7.87 6.42 -6.91
CA ILE A 190 8.88 7.33 -7.45
C ILE A 190 10.24 6.66 -7.37
N VAL A 191 11.00 6.63 -8.47
CA VAL A 191 12.38 6.13 -8.49
C VAL A 191 13.32 7.32 -8.60
N SER A 192 13.96 7.66 -7.47
CA SER A 192 14.92 8.76 -7.37
C SER A 192 15.72 8.64 -6.07
N ASN A 193 16.92 9.21 -6.05
CA ASN A 193 17.68 9.47 -4.83
C ASN A 193 17.49 10.90 -4.30
N ASP A 194 16.68 11.73 -4.96
CA ASP A 194 16.25 13.02 -4.41
C ASP A 194 15.11 12.82 -3.41
N HIS A 195 15.12 13.62 -2.34
CA HIS A 195 14.07 13.64 -1.34
C HIS A 195 12.99 14.69 -1.63
N TYR A 196 13.15 15.59 -2.61
CA TYR A 196 12.15 16.59 -2.98
C TYR A 196 11.69 17.46 -1.79
N ARG A 197 12.63 17.90 -0.94
CA ARG A 197 12.34 18.55 0.35
C ARG A 197 11.49 19.81 0.22
N ASP A 198 11.67 20.56 -0.85
CA ASP A 198 10.86 21.71 -1.21
C ASP A 198 9.39 21.32 -1.43
N LEU A 199 9.13 20.28 -2.23
CA LEU A 199 7.76 19.79 -2.49
C LEU A 199 7.10 19.19 -1.25
N GLN A 200 7.88 18.54 -0.38
CA GLN A 200 7.39 18.06 0.92
C GLN A 200 6.93 19.20 1.83
N ASN A 201 7.60 20.36 1.77
CA ASN A 201 7.24 21.52 2.57
C ASN A 201 6.02 22.27 1.99
N GLU A 202 5.79 22.17 0.68
CA GLU A 202 4.65 22.79 -0.01
C GLU A 202 3.31 22.09 0.29
N ASN A 203 3.30 20.75 0.31
CA ASN A 203 2.07 19.96 0.50
C ASN A 203 2.29 18.78 1.47
N PRO A 204 1.58 18.73 2.62
CA PRO A 204 1.71 17.63 3.57
C PRO A 204 1.29 16.26 3.02
N GLU A 205 0.37 16.21 2.05
CA GLU A 205 -0.01 14.95 1.39
C GLU A 205 1.13 14.43 0.52
N TRP A 206 1.83 15.32 -0.20
CA TRP A 206 3.02 14.95 -0.97
C TRP A 206 4.16 14.52 -0.08
N LYS A 207 4.35 15.18 1.07
CA LYS A 207 5.30 14.73 2.08
C LYS A 207 5.06 13.28 2.47
N TRP A 208 3.85 12.96 2.93
CA TRP A 208 3.49 11.60 3.31
C TRP A 208 3.68 10.62 2.14
N PHE A 209 3.26 11.00 0.94
CA PHE A 209 3.40 10.16 -0.25
C PHE A 209 4.88 9.86 -0.57
N ILE A 210 5.74 10.88 -0.62
CA ILE A 210 7.17 10.73 -0.91
C ILE A 210 7.84 9.85 0.15
N GLU A 211 7.56 10.08 1.43
CA GLU A 211 8.07 9.24 2.53
C GLU A 211 7.68 7.76 2.41
N GLN A 212 6.55 7.46 1.78
CA GLN A 212 6.01 6.09 1.65
C GLN A 212 6.22 5.45 0.27
N ARG A 213 6.64 6.20 -0.74
CA ARG A 213 6.67 5.78 -2.16
C ARG A 213 7.96 6.11 -2.90
N LEU A 214 8.96 6.69 -2.23
CA LEU A 214 10.29 6.89 -2.79
C LEU A 214 11.10 5.59 -2.76
N LEU A 215 11.53 5.13 -3.94
CA LEU A 215 12.46 4.03 -4.14
C LEU A 215 13.83 4.58 -4.53
N MET A 216 14.74 4.55 -3.57
CA MET A 216 16.15 4.87 -3.80
C MET A 216 16.86 3.72 -4.53
N TYR A 217 18.05 3.99 -5.05
CA TYR A 217 18.85 2.99 -5.75
C TYR A 217 20.34 3.32 -5.71
N SER A 218 21.16 2.32 -6.01
CA SER A 218 22.58 2.48 -6.32
C SER A 218 22.89 1.95 -7.71
N PHE A 219 23.92 2.52 -8.34
CA PHE A 219 24.55 1.91 -9.50
C PHE A 219 25.87 1.28 -9.09
N VAL A 220 26.07 0.02 -9.47
CA VAL A 220 27.36 -0.65 -9.40
C VAL A 220 27.78 -0.98 -10.83
N SER A 221 28.60 -0.10 -11.40
CA SER A 221 28.85 -0.08 -12.85
C SER A 221 27.51 -0.02 -13.61
N ASN A 222 27.27 -0.93 -14.55
CA ASN A 222 26.05 -0.98 -15.36
C ASN A 222 24.91 -1.79 -14.69
N ARG A 223 24.91 -1.91 -13.36
CA ARG A 223 23.86 -2.63 -12.63
C ARG A 223 23.03 -1.67 -11.79
N PHE A 224 21.75 -1.57 -12.12
CA PHE A 224 20.76 -0.87 -11.32
C PHE A 224 20.38 -1.72 -10.10
N MET A 225 20.60 -1.19 -8.89
CA MET A 225 20.45 -1.93 -7.63
C MET A 225 19.57 -1.14 -6.64
N PRO A 226 18.24 -1.31 -6.70
CA PRO A 226 17.35 -0.85 -5.63
C PRO A 226 17.52 -1.72 -4.36
N PRO A 227 17.24 -1.18 -3.16
CA PRO A 227 17.30 -1.94 -1.91
C PRO A 227 16.14 -2.93 -1.80
N ASP A 228 16.40 -4.09 -1.17
CA ASP A 228 15.36 -5.09 -0.87
C ASP A 228 14.39 -4.62 0.22
N ASP A 229 14.79 -3.62 1.02
CA ASP A 229 14.06 -3.00 2.12
C ASP A 229 13.90 -1.47 1.93
N PRO A 230 13.05 -1.00 0.98
CA PRO A 230 12.97 0.43 0.61
C PRO A 230 12.66 1.39 1.77
N LEU A 231 11.92 0.94 2.79
CA LEU A 231 11.58 1.72 3.99
C LEU A 231 12.30 1.19 5.25
N GLY A 232 13.43 0.50 5.06
CA GLY A 232 14.25 -0.09 6.10
C GLY A 232 13.67 -1.37 6.72
N ARG A 233 14.32 -1.87 7.77
CA ARG A 233 14.08 -3.18 8.40
C ARG A 233 12.62 -3.48 8.78
N TYR A 234 11.86 -2.47 9.18
CA TYR A 234 10.46 -2.60 9.60
C TYR A 234 9.47 -2.29 8.48
N GLY A 235 9.97 -1.93 7.30
CA GLY A 235 9.20 -1.65 6.10
C GLY A 235 8.80 -2.91 5.33
N PRO A 236 8.05 -2.73 4.23
CA PRO A 236 7.73 -3.81 3.31
C PRO A 236 8.99 -4.27 2.55
N THR A 237 8.96 -5.52 2.08
CA THR A 237 9.92 -6.00 1.09
C THR A 237 9.75 -5.25 -0.23
N LEU A 238 10.79 -5.21 -1.07
CA LEU A 238 10.75 -4.59 -2.39
C LEU A 238 9.58 -5.11 -3.25
N ASN A 239 9.30 -6.41 -3.23
CA ASN A 239 8.17 -6.98 -3.98
C ASN A 239 6.81 -6.43 -3.49
N ASN A 240 6.63 -6.32 -2.18
CA ASN A 240 5.39 -5.76 -1.61
C ASN A 240 5.30 -4.25 -1.82
N PHE A 241 6.43 -3.55 -1.75
CA PHE A 241 6.51 -2.12 -2.02
C PHE A 241 6.09 -1.79 -3.46
N LEU A 242 6.50 -2.62 -4.43
CA LEU A 242 6.14 -2.48 -5.84
C LEU A 242 4.74 -3.03 -6.19
N SER A 243 4.04 -3.66 -5.25
CA SER A 243 2.70 -4.22 -5.44
C SER A 243 1.61 -3.32 -4.83
N LYS A 244 0.46 -3.25 -5.49
CA LYS A 244 -0.78 -2.64 -4.97
C LYS A 244 -1.41 -3.50 -3.88
N LYS A 245 -1.30 -4.82 -4.01
CA LYS A 245 -1.81 -5.80 -3.04
C LYS A 245 -0.62 -6.40 -2.30
N PRO A 246 -0.29 -5.94 -1.08
CA PRO A 246 0.82 -6.52 -0.34
C PRO A 246 0.48 -7.97 -0.02
N VAL A 247 1.39 -8.87 -0.38
CA VAL A 247 1.29 -10.26 0.05
C VAL A 247 1.80 -10.28 1.49
N PRO A 248 0.97 -10.61 2.49
CA PRO A 248 1.46 -10.72 3.85
C PRO A 248 2.63 -11.71 3.85
N PRO A 249 3.71 -11.44 4.59
CA PRO A 249 4.83 -12.38 4.64
C PRO A 249 4.26 -13.74 5.01
N GLU A 250 4.51 -14.75 4.18
CA GLU A 250 4.19 -16.13 4.54
C GLU A 250 4.75 -16.35 5.93
N PRO A 251 3.98 -16.92 6.88
CA PRO A 251 4.52 -17.24 8.17
C PRO A 251 5.65 -18.24 7.93
N LYS A 252 6.89 -17.75 7.94
CA LYS A 252 8.09 -18.57 7.94
C LYS A 252 8.12 -19.22 9.31
N TRP A 253 7.35 -20.29 9.46
CA TRP A 253 7.36 -21.12 10.63
C TRP A 253 8.77 -21.72 10.69
N GLN A 254 9.66 -21.06 11.43
CA GLN A 254 11.02 -21.57 11.61
C GLN A 254 10.92 -22.92 12.33
N PRO A 255 11.58 -23.98 11.83
CA PRO A 255 11.58 -25.27 12.50
C PRO A 255 12.14 -25.11 13.91
N CYS A 256 11.47 -25.72 14.88
CA CYS A 256 11.90 -25.66 16.26
C CYS A 256 13.33 -26.23 16.40
N PRO A 257 14.28 -25.49 17.01
CA PRO A 257 15.65 -25.97 17.19
C PRO A 257 15.73 -27.26 18.02
N TYR A 258 14.70 -27.57 18.81
CA TYR A 258 14.61 -28.80 19.61
C TYR A 258 13.88 -29.94 18.89
N GLY A 259 13.24 -29.69 17.74
CA GLY A 259 12.53 -30.70 16.95
C GLY A 259 11.64 -31.62 17.79
N ARG A 260 11.87 -32.94 17.69
CA ARG A 260 11.14 -33.97 18.46
C ARG A 260 11.39 -33.93 19.98
N LYS A 261 12.45 -33.26 20.43
CA LYS A 261 12.81 -33.09 21.85
C LYS A 261 12.20 -31.84 22.47
N CYS A 262 11.36 -31.10 21.74
CA CYS A 262 10.71 -29.89 22.24
C CYS A 262 9.68 -30.19 23.34
N THR A 263 10.00 -29.77 24.56
CA THR A 263 9.15 -29.92 25.76
C THR A 263 8.00 -28.91 25.84
N TYR A 264 8.06 -27.82 25.04
CA TYR A 264 7.04 -26.75 25.04
C TYR A 264 5.69 -27.18 24.43
N GLY A 265 5.59 -28.39 23.85
CA GLY A 265 4.34 -28.92 23.32
C GLY A 265 3.62 -27.97 22.35
N ASN A 266 2.29 -27.97 22.35
CA ASN A 266 1.47 -27.10 21.49
C ASN A 266 1.62 -25.59 21.79
N LYS A 267 2.35 -25.21 22.84
CA LYS A 267 2.68 -23.81 23.17
C LYS A 267 3.99 -23.35 22.55
N CYS A 268 4.70 -24.22 21.82
CA CYS A 268 5.92 -23.84 21.13
C CYS A 268 5.62 -22.84 20.00
N LYS A 269 6.32 -21.70 19.99
CA LYS A 269 6.22 -20.67 18.94
C LYS A 269 6.79 -21.11 17.59
N PHE A 270 7.57 -22.19 17.57
CA PHE A 270 8.28 -22.67 16.39
C PHE A 270 7.58 -23.86 15.73
N TYR A 271 7.83 -24.06 14.43
CA TYR A 271 7.21 -25.10 13.62
C TYR A 271 7.62 -26.51 14.05
N HIS A 272 6.66 -27.44 14.02
CA HIS A 272 6.91 -28.87 14.19
C HIS A 272 6.20 -29.64 13.08
N PRO A 273 6.90 -30.16 12.06
CA PRO A 273 6.28 -30.88 10.93
C PRO A 273 5.57 -32.18 11.37
N GLU A 274 5.99 -32.73 12.50
CA GLU A 274 5.44 -33.95 13.11
C GLU A 274 4.08 -33.73 13.80
N ARG A 275 3.68 -32.46 14.03
CA ARG A 275 2.45 -32.09 14.72
C ARG A 275 1.44 -31.61 13.69
N PRO A 276 0.23 -32.22 13.59
CA PRO A 276 -0.78 -31.71 12.69
C PRO A 276 -1.07 -30.25 13.04
N HIS A 277 -1.14 -29.39 12.03
CA HIS A 277 -1.51 -27.98 12.12
C HIS A 277 -2.98 -27.83 12.51
N GLN A 278 -3.38 -28.40 13.65
CA GLN A 278 -4.71 -28.25 14.17
C GLN A 278 -4.77 -26.82 14.72
N ALA A 279 -5.58 -25.98 14.06
CA ALA A 279 -5.86 -24.64 14.52
C ALA A 279 -6.18 -24.70 16.02
N GLN A 280 -5.37 -24.00 16.81
CA GLN A 280 -5.49 -23.98 18.26
C GLN A 280 -6.86 -23.42 18.64
N LEU A 281 -7.80 -24.29 19.00
CA LEU A 281 -8.90 -23.88 19.86
C LEU A 281 -8.30 -23.71 21.25
N SER A 282 -8.53 -22.56 21.89
CA SER A 282 -8.16 -22.42 23.29
C SER A 282 -8.94 -23.44 24.11
N VAL A 283 -8.46 -23.82 25.30
CA VAL A 283 -9.20 -24.73 26.21
C VAL A 283 -10.62 -24.19 26.48
N ALA A 284 -10.79 -22.86 26.50
CA ALA A 284 -12.08 -22.20 26.61
C ALA A 284 -12.96 -22.38 25.36
N ASP A 285 -12.37 -22.41 24.15
CA ASP A 285 -13.09 -22.66 22.90
C ASP A 285 -13.44 -24.13 22.71
N GLU A 286 -12.59 -25.06 23.16
CA GLU A 286 -12.95 -26.49 23.22
C GLU A 286 -14.09 -26.75 24.19
N LEU A 287 -14.06 -26.13 25.38
CA LEU A 287 -15.15 -26.22 26.35
C LEU A 287 -16.45 -25.63 25.79
N ARG A 288 -16.39 -24.48 25.12
CA ARG A 288 -17.56 -23.88 24.44
C ARG A 288 -18.08 -24.74 23.29
N ALA A 289 -17.22 -25.39 22.52
CA ALA A 289 -17.60 -26.30 21.44
C ALA A 289 -18.30 -27.56 21.99
N LYS A 290 -17.85 -28.09 23.13
CA LYS A 290 -18.45 -29.26 23.79
C LYS A 290 -19.83 -28.98 24.41
N ILE A 291 -20.10 -27.73 24.80
CA ILE A 291 -21.40 -27.31 25.37
C ILE A 291 -22.45 -27.06 24.27
N LYS A 292 -22.03 -26.97 22.99
CA LYS A 292 -22.90 -26.59 21.86
C LYS A 292 -23.39 -27.75 20.99
N VAL A 293 -23.34 -28.98 21.49
CA VAL A 293 -23.98 -30.13 20.86
C VAL A 293 -25.27 -30.42 21.64
N PRO A 294 -26.45 -30.58 20.98
CA PRO A 294 -27.75 -30.69 21.64
C PRO A 294 -27.85 -31.86 22.61
#